data_AF-A0A0D0DI53-F1
#
_entry.id   AF-A0A0D0DI53-F1
#
_cell.length_a   1.000
_cell.length_b   1.000
_cell.length_c   1.000
_cell.angle_alpha   90.00
_cell.angle_beta   90.00
_cell.angle_gamma   90.00
#
_symmetry.space_group_name_H-M   'P 1'
#
loop_
_entity.id
_entity.type
_entity.pdbx_description
1 polymer ?
#
loop_
_entity_poly.entity_id
_entity_poly.type
_entity_poly.pdbx_seq_one_letter_code
_entity_poly.pdbx_strand_id
1 'polypeptide(L)'
;MPETYEPVLLVRKAEQLRKSTGDDRYHAPMELQSASFVERLEIVVARPFKILFLEPMLIAITLYMSFIYGCIYLLFEAYPVVFTKGHHLTSGVSSLMYLPLPVGGIIAVVVYLLLVNPRYARKVEEFAPNPVPPEYRLRAAMVAGPLFSASFFWFAWTSFPNVSLWSPMMSGALLAFSIVWIFLALFNYIIDVYLFVAASALSASTVVRSIFGAVFPLFGTQMYVKLGPEWASSLLGFISLAMTPIPFILAKYGPTLRAKSKYAPSLPPLKLNPPV
;
A
#
# COMPACT_ATOMS: atom_id res chain seq x y z
N MET A 1 -9.69 24.27 -12.24
CA MET A 1 -9.95 24.36 -10.79
C MET A 1 -9.09 25.49 -10.21
N PRO A 2 -9.59 26.31 -9.27
CA PRO A 2 -8.79 27.34 -8.62
C PRO A 2 -7.74 26.71 -7.70
N GLU A 3 -6.51 27.24 -7.73
CA GLU A 3 -5.38 26.78 -6.92
C GLU A 3 -5.68 26.94 -5.42
N THR A 4 -5.68 25.84 -4.65
CA THR A 4 -6.05 25.84 -3.22
C THR A 4 -4.83 25.78 -2.30
N TYR A 5 -3.63 25.68 -2.87
CA TYR A 5 -2.39 25.56 -2.11
C TYR A 5 -1.97 26.93 -1.54
N GLU A 6 -2.13 27.09 -0.22
CA GLU A 6 -1.89 28.32 0.53
C GLU A 6 -0.53 28.99 0.24
N PRO A 7 0.60 28.26 0.13
CA PRO A 7 1.88 28.88 -0.19
C PRO A 7 1.92 29.57 -1.56
N VAL A 8 1.24 29.03 -2.57
CA VAL A 8 1.17 29.63 -3.93
C VAL A 8 0.22 30.84 -3.95
N LEU A 9 -0.85 30.79 -3.16
CA LEU A 9 -1.75 31.93 -2.99
C LEU A 9 -1.04 33.11 -2.31
N LEU A 10 -0.17 32.83 -1.32
CA LEU A 10 0.65 33.83 -0.65
C LEU A 10 1.68 34.46 -1.60
N VAL A 11 2.30 33.69 -2.49
CA VAL A 11 3.19 34.22 -3.55
C VAL A 11 2.43 35.17 -4.48
N ARG A 12 1.27 34.75 -5.00
CA ARG A 12 0.46 35.61 -5.88
C ARG A 12 0.00 36.89 -5.20
N LYS A 13 -0.33 36.82 -3.90
CA LYS A 13 -0.71 37.98 -3.10
C LYS A 13 0.48 38.93 -2.88
N ALA A 14 1.67 38.39 -2.61
CA ALA A 14 2.89 39.18 -2.50
C ALA A 14 3.25 39.87 -3.83
N GLU A 15 3.12 39.17 -4.97
CA GLU A 15 3.33 39.76 -6.31
C GLU A 15 2.32 40.87 -6.63
N GLN A 16 1.05 40.69 -6.27
CA GLN A 16 0.02 41.73 -6.45
C GLN A 16 0.31 42.96 -5.59
N LEU A 17 0.74 42.77 -4.33
CA LEU A 17 1.12 43.86 -3.42
C LEU A 17 2.35 44.62 -3.93
N ARG A 18 3.35 43.97 -4.52
CA ARG A 18 4.47 44.68 -5.17
C ARG A 18 3.99 45.58 -6.30
N LYS A 19 3.10 45.06 -7.16
CA LYS A 19 2.57 45.79 -8.31
C LYS A 19 1.68 46.98 -7.91
N SER A 20 0.88 46.86 -6.85
CA SER A 20 -0.02 47.92 -6.41
C SER A 20 0.65 49.00 -5.58
N THR A 21 1.65 48.62 -4.77
CA THR A 21 2.24 49.51 -3.75
C THR A 21 3.61 50.05 -4.16
N GLY A 22 4.26 49.44 -5.15
CA GLY A 22 5.61 49.80 -5.59
C GLY A 22 6.71 49.52 -4.56
N ASP A 23 6.37 48.86 -3.45
CA ASP A 23 7.30 48.50 -2.37
C ASP A 23 7.73 47.04 -2.56
N ASP A 24 9.04 46.85 -2.79
CA ASP A 24 9.63 45.56 -3.12
C ASP A 24 9.87 44.67 -1.88
N ARG A 25 9.55 45.18 -0.68
CA ARG A 25 9.78 44.46 0.60
C ARG A 25 8.78 43.32 0.85
N TYR A 26 7.67 43.28 0.13
CA TYR A 26 6.67 42.23 0.28
C TYR A 26 7.15 40.93 -0.35
N HIS A 27 7.71 40.02 0.44
CA HIS A 27 8.07 38.66 0.01
C HIS A 27 7.21 37.60 0.69
N ALA A 28 6.75 36.62 -0.09
CA ALA A 28 6.13 35.43 0.47
C ALA A 28 7.20 34.51 1.10
N PRO A 29 6.85 33.75 2.15
CA PRO A 29 7.79 32.80 2.78
C PRO A 29 8.42 31.80 1.80
N MET A 30 7.70 31.46 0.72
CA MET A 30 8.15 30.56 -0.33
C MET A 30 9.15 31.21 -1.31
N GLU A 31 9.15 32.54 -1.46
CA GLU A 31 10.12 33.28 -2.28
C GLU A 31 11.44 33.53 -1.54
N LEU A 32 11.38 33.63 -0.22
CA LEU A 32 12.56 33.72 0.66
C LEU A 32 13.33 32.40 0.73
N GLN A 33 12.70 31.28 0.35
CA GLN A 33 13.33 29.96 0.23
C GLN A 33 13.71 29.68 -1.24
N SER A 34 14.68 30.42 -1.76
CA SER A 34 15.34 30.06 -3.03
C SER A 34 16.27 28.86 -2.84
N ALA A 35 15.69 27.69 -2.58
CA ALA A 35 16.47 26.45 -2.46
C ALA A 35 17.25 26.22 -3.75
N SER A 36 18.57 26.07 -3.63
CA SER A 36 19.48 25.71 -4.73
C SER A 36 19.00 24.45 -5.45
N PHE A 37 19.34 24.24 -6.73
CA PHE A 37 18.96 23.02 -7.46
C PHE A 37 19.37 21.75 -6.68
N VAL A 38 20.54 21.76 -6.03
CA VAL A 38 21.04 20.67 -5.19
C VAL A 38 20.17 20.47 -3.94
N GLU A 39 19.74 21.57 -3.32
CA GLU A 39 18.89 21.57 -2.13
C GLU A 39 17.46 21.13 -2.46
N ARG A 40 16.94 21.52 -3.63
CA ARG A 40 15.68 20.99 -4.18
C ARG A 40 15.79 19.50 -4.47
N LEU A 41 16.92 19.03 -5.00
CA LEU A 41 17.15 17.61 -5.26
C LEU A 41 17.21 16.81 -3.95
N GLU A 42 17.87 17.34 -2.91
CA GLU A 42 17.87 16.73 -1.58
C GLU A 42 16.45 16.72 -0.96
N ILE A 43 15.70 17.81 -1.08
CA ILE A 43 14.33 17.89 -0.56
C ILE A 43 13.39 16.93 -1.31
N VAL A 44 13.55 16.77 -2.62
CA VAL A 44 12.67 15.92 -3.44
C VAL A 44 13.03 14.44 -3.33
N VAL A 45 14.33 14.11 -3.32
CA VAL A 45 14.80 12.72 -3.32
C VAL A 45 15.04 12.22 -1.91
N ALA A 46 15.76 12.96 -1.06
CA ALA A 46 16.18 12.46 0.25
C ALA A 46 15.07 12.54 1.31
N ARG A 47 14.20 13.55 1.26
CA ARG A 47 13.12 13.73 2.25
C ARG A 47 12.15 12.54 2.32
N PRO A 48 11.66 11.96 1.19
CA PRO A 48 10.86 10.73 1.21
C PRO A 48 11.53 9.58 1.97
N PHE A 49 12.82 9.32 1.71
CA PHE A 49 13.55 8.24 2.38
C PHE A 49 13.87 8.55 3.83
N LYS A 50 14.22 9.81 4.17
CA LYS A 50 14.39 10.24 5.56
C LYS A 50 13.11 9.97 6.37
N ILE A 51 11.95 10.34 5.85
CA ILE A 51 10.65 10.05 6.52
C ILE A 51 10.43 8.54 6.66
N LEU A 52 10.68 7.77 5.58
CA LEU A 52 10.57 6.32 5.62
C LEU A 52 11.42 5.70 6.74
N PHE A 53 12.70 6.05 6.83
CA PHE A 53 13.61 5.44 7.83
C PHE A 53 13.41 5.95 9.26
N LEU A 54 12.81 7.13 9.44
CA LEU A 54 12.54 7.70 10.76
C LEU A 54 11.22 7.22 11.37
N GLU A 55 10.33 6.65 10.56
CA GLU A 55 8.96 6.32 10.97
C GLU A 55 8.73 4.79 10.93
N PRO A 56 8.79 4.10 12.10
CA PRO A 56 8.69 2.64 12.15
C PRO A 56 7.40 2.06 11.55
N MET A 57 6.28 2.78 11.69
CA MET A 57 5.00 2.39 11.08
C MET A 57 5.10 2.38 9.56
N LEU A 58 5.71 3.42 8.98
CA LEU A 58 5.86 3.56 7.53
C LEU A 58 6.81 2.49 6.97
N ILE A 59 7.86 2.11 7.71
CA ILE A 59 8.74 0.98 7.36
C ILE A 59 7.94 -0.33 7.30
N ALA A 60 7.20 -0.65 8.37
CA ALA A 60 6.44 -1.90 8.45
C ALA A 60 5.40 -2.02 7.32
N ILE A 61 4.68 -0.92 7.05
CA ILE A 61 3.69 -0.87 5.97
C ILE A 61 4.37 -0.99 4.62
N THR A 62 5.44 -0.23 4.39
CA THR A 62 6.17 -0.24 3.12
C THR A 62 6.75 -1.61 2.84
N LEU A 63 7.36 -2.26 3.83
CA LEU A 63 7.89 -3.61 3.70
C LEU A 63 6.78 -4.60 3.32
N TYR A 64 5.62 -4.52 3.98
CA TYR A 64 4.49 -5.38 3.66
C TYR A 64 3.94 -5.16 2.25
N MET A 65 3.70 -3.91 1.86
CA MET A 65 3.26 -3.60 0.49
C MET A 65 4.30 -3.99 -0.56
N SER A 66 5.59 -3.86 -0.23
CA SER A 66 6.70 -4.22 -1.14
C SER A 66 6.80 -5.73 -1.32
N PHE A 67 6.65 -6.51 -0.25
CA PHE A 67 6.59 -7.97 -0.32
C PHE A 67 5.40 -8.44 -1.18
N ILE A 68 4.21 -7.90 -0.94
CA ILE A 68 3.02 -8.24 -1.73
C ILE A 68 3.23 -7.88 -3.21
N TYR A 69 3.84 -6.74 -3.50
CA TYR A 69 4.13 -6.35 -4.88
C TYR A 69 5.15 -7.28 -5.52
N GLY A 70 6.25 -7.62 -4.85
CA GLY A 70 7.20 -8.62 -5.33
C GLY A 70 6.52 -9.96 -5.63
N CYS A 71 5.60 -10.38 -4.77
CA CYS A 71 4.77 -11.57 -4.99
C CYS A 71 3.93 -11.51 -6.26
N ILE A 72 3.33 -10.35 -6.60
CA ILE A 72 2.60 -10.16 -7.86
C ILE A 72 3.51 -10.44 -9.05
N TYR A 73 4.73 -9.90 -9.03
CA TYR A 73 5.68 -10.11 -10.12
C TYR A 73 6.18 -11.55 -10.18
N LEU A 74 6.31 -12.25 -9.04
CA LEU A 74 6.61 -13.68 -9.03
C LEU A 74 5.53 -14.54 -9.68
N LEU A 75 4.28 -14.09 -9.78
CA LEU A 75 3.25 -14.85 -10.49
C LEU A 75 3.62 -15.06 -11.96
N PHE A 76 4.33 -14.11 -12.57
CA PHE A 76 4.82 -14.24 -13.94
C PHE A 76 5.82 -15.37 -14.13
N GLU A 77 6.53 -15.76 -13.07
CA GLU A 77 7.42 -16.93 -13.05
C GLU A 77 6.67 -18.20 -12.62
N ALA A 78 5.78 -18.08 -11.64
CA ALA A 78 5.05 -19.21 -11.06
C ALA A 78 4.07 -19.85 -12.04
N TYR A 79 3.27 -19.05 -12.74
CA TYR A 79 2.19 -19.55 -13.61
C TYR A 79 2.73 -20.35 -14.81
N PRO A 80 3.78 -19.91 -15.53
CA PRO A 80 4.38 -20.72 -16.57
C PRO A 80 4.98 -22.04 -16.04
N VAL A 81 5.53 -22.04 -14.83
CA VAL A 81 6.04 -23.28 -14.21
C VAL A 81 4.90 -24.26 -13.93
N VAL A 82 3.79 -23.81 -13.37
CA VAL A 82 2.65 -24.70 -13.03
C VAL A 82 1.85 -25.10 -14.27
N PHE A 83 1.41 -24.14 -15.07
CA PHE A 83 0.46 -24.39 -16.16
C PHE A 83 1.13 -24.86 -17.46
N THR A 84 2.27 -24.28 -17.83
CA THR A 84 2.98 -24.69 -19.06
C THR A 84 3.82 -25.94 -18.83
N LYS A 85 4.65 -25.97 -17.77
CA LYS A 85 5.52 -27.14 -17.52
C LYS A 85 4.80 -28.28 -16.80
N GLY A 86 3.97 -27.97 -15.80
CA GLY A 86 3.25 -28.98 -15.01
C GLY A 86 2.05 -29.59 -15.72
N HIS A 87 1.17 -28.75 -16.29
CA HIS A 87 -0.06 -29.19 -16.97
C HIS A 87 0.06 -29.30 -18.50
N HIS A 88 1.26 -29.12 -19.06
CA HIS A 88 1.54 -29.22 -20.50
C HIS A 88 0.66 -28.34 -21.40
N LEU A 89 0.19 -27.20 -20.88
CA LEU A 89 -0.59 -26.24 -21.65
C LEU A 89 0.30 -25.46 -22.62
N THR A 90 -0.23 -25.15 -23.81
CA THR A 90 0.46 -24.25 -24.75
C THR A 90 0.59 -22.85 -24.15
N SER A 91 1.69 -22.13 -24.42
CA SER A 91 1.93 -20.79 -23.87
C SER A 91 0.78 -19.81 -24.07
N GLY A 92 0.05 -19.92 -25.19
CA GLY A 92 -1.17 -19.13 -25.43
C GLY A 92 -2.26 -19.40 -24.39
N VAL A 93 -2.54 -20.67 -24.09
CA VAL A 93 -3.56 -21.09 -23.13
C VAL A 93 -3.15 -20.80 -21.69
N SER A 94 -1.85 -20.97 -21.36
CA SER A 94 -1.34 -20.63 -20.02
C SER A 94 -1.52 -19.15 -19.67
N SER A 95 -1.57 -18.25 -20.66
CA SER A 95 -1.85 -16.82 -20.42
C SER A 95 -3.30 -16.56 -19.99
N LEU A 96 -4.26 -17.40 -20.41
CA LEU A 96 -5.65 -17.30 -19.95
C LEU A 96 -5.79 -17.62 -18.46
N MET A 97 -4.84 -18.37 -17.89
CA MET A 97 -4.86 -18.72 -16.46
C MET A 97 -4.69 -17.49 -15.57
N TYR A 98 -4.21 -16.35 -16.09
CA TYR A 98 -4.16 -15.08 -15.36
C TYR A 98 -5.51 -14.37 -15.28
N LEU A 99 -6.53 -14.75 -16.05
CA LEU A 99 -7.85 -14.08 -16.07
C LEU A 99 -8.54 -13.99 -14.70
N PRO A 100 -8.42 -14.95 -13.77
CA PRO A 100 -9.03 -14.81 -12.46
C PRO A 100 -8.41 -13.71 -11.60
N LEU A 101 -7.17 -13.27 -11.87
CA LEU A 101 -6.54 -12.15 -11.15
C LEU A 101 -7.33 -10.82 -11.31
N PRO A 102 -7.58 -10.30 -12.53
CA PRO A 102 -8.39 -9.09 -12.68
C PRO A 102 -9.83 -9.30 -12.20
N VAL A 103 -10.43 -10.48 -12.39
CA VAL A 103 -11.77 -10.78 -11.88
C VAL A 103 -11.81 -10.69 -10.35
N GLY A 104 -10.85 -11.30 -9.66
CA GLY A 104 -10.71 -11.19 -8.21
C GLY A 104 -10.50 -9.76 -7.73
N GLY A 105 -9.71 -8.97 -8.47
CA GLY A 105 -9.51 -7.54 -8.21
C GLY A 105 -10.80 -6.72 -8.37
N ILE A 106 -11.57 -6.95 -9.43
CA ILE A 106 -12.87 -6.29 -9.65
C ILE A 106 -13.84 -6.62 -8.52
N ILE A 107 -13.94 -7.90 -8.15
CA ILE A 107 -14.77 -8.35 -7.02
C ILE A 107 -14.31 -7.63 -5.74
N ALA A 108 -13.01 -7.51 -5.50
CA ALA A 108 -12.47 -6.80 -4.34
C ALA A 108 -12.94 -5.34 -4.29
N VAL A 109 -12.88 -4.62 -5.41
CA VAL A 109 -13.31 -3.22 -5.50
C VAL A 109 -14.81 -3.09 -5.29
N VAL A 110 -15.62 -3.93 -5.94
CA VAL A 110 -17.08 -3.92 -5.79
C VAL A 110 -17.47 -4.18 -4.34
N VAL A 111 -16.92 -5.23 -3.72
CA VAL A 111 -17.19 -5.54 -2.31
C VAL A 111 -16.70 -4.42 -1.40
N TYR A 112 -15.55 -3.80 -1.68
CA TYR A 112 -15.04 -2.66 -0.90
C TYR A 112 -16.00 -1.45 -0.98
N LEU A 113 -16.50 -1.12 -2.17
CA LEU A 113 -17.43 -0.01 -2.39
C LEU A 113 -18.80 -0.25 -1.75
N LEU A 114 -19.28 -1.50 -1.73
CA LEU A 114 -20.59 -1.85 -1.17
C LEU A 114 -20.55 -2.04 0.35
N LEU A 115 -19.45 -2.56 0.90
CA LEU A 115 -19.38 -2.98 2.30
C LEU A 115 -18.47 -2.12 3.17
N VAL A 116 -17.35 -1.64 2.65
CA VAL A 116 -16.35 -0.92 3.44
C VAL A 116 -16.62 0.58 3.38
N ASN A 117 -16.87 1.12 2.19
CA ASN A 117 -17.09 2.56 2.01
C ASN A 117 -18.33 3.08 2.78
N PRO A 118 -19.51 2.45 2.72
CA PRO A 118 -20.68 2.95 3.44
C PRO A 118 -20.52 2.84 4.96
N ARG A 119 -19.83 1.79 5.43
CA ARG A 119 -19.48 1.65 6.86
C ARG A 119 -18.48 2.72 7.31
N TYR A 120 -17.57 3.13 6.44
CA TYR A 120 -16.65 4.22 6.72
C TYR A 120 -17.39 5.56 6.75
N ALA A 121 -18.26 5.82 5.76
CA ALA A 121 -19.08 7.04 5.70
C ALA A 121 -19.93 7.24 6.96
N ARG A 122 -20.61 6.18 7.45
CA ARG A 122 -21.35 6.23 8.72
C ARG A 122 -20.47 6.63 9.91
N LYS A 123 -19.22 6.15 9.94
CA LYS A 123 -18.28 6.54 11.00
C LYS A 123 -17.80 7.97 10.87
N VAL A 124 -17.69 8.49 9.65
CA VAL A 124 -17.41 9.92 9.46
C VAL A 124 -18.51 10.76 10.09
N GLU A 125 -19.77 10.35 9.97
CA GLU A 125 -20.90 11.00 10.63
C GLU A 125 -20.86 10.82 12.16
N GLU A 126 -20.59 9.61 12.68
CA GLU A 126 -20.52 9.33 14.12
C GLU A 126 -19.40 10.11 14.84
N PHE A 127 -18.26 10.30 14.19
CA PHE A 127 -17.11 10.99 14.77
C PHE A 127 -17.12 12.50 14.53
N ALA A 128 -18.06 13.02 13.72
CA ALA A 128 -18.16 14.45 13.45
C ALA A 128 -18.35 15.27 14.74
N PRO A 129 -17.60 16.38 14.93
CA PRO A 129 -16.76 17.10 13.96
C PRO A 129 -15.30 16.61 13.85
N ASN A 130 -14.90 15.57 14.57
CA ASN A 130 -13.53 15.07 14.58
C ASN A 130 -13.25 14.08 13.42
N PRO A 131 -12.01 13.99 12.93
CA PRO A 131 -11.66 13.02 11.90
C PRO A 131 -11.71 11.59 12.45
N VAL A 132 -12.15 10.65 11.61
CA VAL A 132 -12.15 9.21 11.93
C VAL A 132 -10.71 8.74 12.17
N PRO A 133 -10.44 7.94 13.21
CA PRO A 133 -9.12 7.37 13.44
C PRO A 133 -8.63 6.54 12.22
N PRO A 134 -7.41 6.76 11.72
CA PRO A 134 -6.84 6.03 10.58
C PRO A 134 -6.89 4.50 10.74
N GLU A 135 -6.84 3.99 11.98
CA GLU A 135 -6.84 2.57 12.32
C GLU A 135 -8.11 1.85 11.81
N TYR A 136 -9.21 2.58 11.60
CA TYR A 136 -10.41 2.02 10.97
C TYR A 136 -10.19 1.56 9.52
N ARG A 137 -9.22 2.15 8.80
CA ARG A 137 -8.82 1.71 7.45
C ARG A 137 -8.18 0.33 7.45
N LEU A 138 -7.47 -0.03 8.52
CA LEU A 138 -6.71 -1.28 8.64
C LEU A 138 -7.61 -2.52 8.75
N ARG A 139 -8.90 -2.36 9.08
CA ARG A 139 -9.84 -3.49 9.20
C ARG A 139 -9.92 -4.34 7.93
N ALA A 140 -9.86 -3.71 6.76
CA ALA A 140 -9.84 -4.44 5.50
C ALA A 140 -8.54 -5.25 5.34
N ALA A 141 -7.38 -4.68 5.70
CA ALA A 141 -6.10 -5.40 5.69
C ALA A 141 -6.04 -6.54 6.73
N MET A 142 -6.69 -6.40 7.88
CA MET A 142 -6.77 -7.47 8.90
C MET A 142 -7.52 -8.69 8.38
N VAL A 143 -8.56 -8.50 7.57
CA VAL A 143 -9.29 -9.61 6.93
C VAL A 143 -8.53 -10.15 5.72
N ALA A 144 -7.93 -9.26 4.92
CA ALA A 144 -7.26 -9.64 3.69
C ALA A 144 -5.88 -10.28 3.92
N GLY A 145 -5.17 -9.99 5.01
CA GLY A 145 -3.87 -10.59 5.33
C GLY A 145 -3.91 -12.12 5.43
N PRO A 146 -4.81 -12.71 6.26
CA PRO A 146 -5.00 -14.16 6.30
C PRO A 146 -5.45 -14.75 4.96
N LEU A 147 -6.33 -14.07 4.22
CA LEU A 147 -6.77 -14.52 2.89
C LEU A 147 -5.63 -14.55 1.88
N PHE A 148 -4.72 -13.56 1.94
CA PHE A 148 -3.53 -13.51 1.10
C PHE A 148 -2.61 -14.71 1.38
N SER A 149 -2.33 -15.00 2.65
CA SER A 149 -1.55 -16.19 3.03
C SER A 149 -2.24 -17.50 2.62
N ALA A 150 -3.55 -17.61 2.86
CA ALA A 150 -4.34 -18.77 2.48
C ALA A 150 -4.33 -19.00 0.95
N SER A 151 -4.35 -17.94 0.15
CA SER A 151 -4.28 -18.05 -1.32
C SER A 151 -2.96 -18.65 -1.80
N PHE A 152 -1.84 -18.37 -1.13
CA PHE A 152 -0.55 -18.98 -1.43
C PHE A 152 -0.51 -20.47 -1.09
N PHE A 153 -1.02 -20.86 0.09
CA PHE A 153 -1.10 -22.27 0.44
C PHE A 153 -2.06 -23.02 -0.47
N TRP A 154 -3.18 -22.41 -0.85
CA TRP A 154 -4.10 -23.00 -1.83
C TRP A 154 -3.40 -23.20 -3.17
N PHE A 155 -2.69 -22.19 -3.70
CA PHE A 155 -1.93 -22.33 -4.95
C PHE A 155 -0.85 -23.41 -4.83
N ALA A 156 -0.08 -23.40 -3.73
CA ALA A 156 1.00 -24.38 -3.47
C ALA A 156 0.51 -25.82 -3.58
N TRP A 157 -0.51 -26.18 -2.80
CA TRP A 157 -0.98 -27.55 -2.67
C TRP A 157 -1.96 -27.97 -3.77
N THR A 158 -2.26 -27.08 -4.72
CA THR A 158 -3.07 -27.41 -5.90
C THR A 158 -2.30 -27.24 -7.20
N SER A 159 -0.99 -26.97 -7.12
CA SER A 159 -0.09 -26.84 -8.28
C SER A 159 0.39 -28.17 -8.88
N PHE A 160 0.00 -29.30 -8.29
CA PHE A 160 0.37 -30.62 -8.77
C PHE A 160 -0.26 -30.91 -10.14
N PRO A 161 0.45 -31.60 -11.06
CA PRO A 161 -0.11 -32.05 -12.34
C PRO A 161 -1.36 -32.94 -12.18
N ASN A 162 -1.48 -33.65 -11.06
CA ASN A 162 -2.59 -34.55 -10.75
C ASN A 162 -3.87 -33.83 -10.29
N VAL A 163 -3.78 -32.55 -9.92
CA VAL A 163 -4.92 -31.75 -9.48
C VAL A 163 -5.51 -31.02 -10.68
N SER A 164 -6.82 -30.75 -10.66
CA SER A 164 -7.47 -29.99 -11.74
C SER A 164 -6.88 -28.59 -11.86
N LEU A 165 -6.52 -28.20 -13.10
CA LEU A 165 -5.98 -26.88 -13.43
C LEU A 165 -6.84 -25.71 -12.94
N TRP A 166 -8.15 -25.91 -12.79
CA TRP A 166 -9.08 -24.87 -12.34
C TRP A 166 -8.82 -24.43 -10.89
N SER A 167 -8.31 -25.32 -10.04
CA SER A 167 -8.06 -25.01 -8.63
C SER A 167 -6.93 -23.98 -8.43
N PRO A 168 -5.69 -24.20 -8.92
CA PRO A 168 -4.63 -23.20 -8.80
C PRO A 168 -4.95 -21.94 -9.62
N MET A 169 -5.82 -22.03 -10.64
CA MET A 169 -6.29 -20.87 -11.38
C MET A 169 -7.20 -19.98 -10.51
N MET A 170 -8.11 -20.58 -9.73
CA MET A 170 -9.04 -19.85 -8.85
C MET A 170 -8.36 -19.26 -7.61
N SER A 171 -7.29 -19.86 -7.11
CA SER A 171 -6.53 -19.26 -6.01
C SER A 171 -5.95 -17.89 -6.40
N GLY A 172 -5.66 -17.68 -7.70
CA GLY A 172 -5.29 -16.38 -8.26
C GLY A 172 -6.35 -15.28 -8.01
N ALA A 173 -7.64 -15.62 -8.10
CA ALA A 173 -8.70 -14.65 -7.80
C ALA A 173 -8.70 -14.23 -6.33
N LEU A 174 -8.54 -15.19 -5.40
CA LEU A 174 -8.46 -14.89 -3.97
C LEU A 174 -7.21 -14.08 -3.63
N LEU A 175 -6.09 -14.40 -4.28
CA LEU A 175 -4.83 -13.68 -4.14
C LEU A 175 -5.00 -12.21 -4.58
N ALA A 176 -5.54 -11.97 -5.77
CA ALA A 176 -5.81 -10.61 -6.27
C ALA A 176 -6.81 -9.84 -5.40
N PHE A 177 -7.87 -10.50 -4.92
CA PHE A 177 -8.82 -9.90 -4.00
C PHE A 177 -8.12 -9.37 -2.75
N SER A 178 -7.28 -10.21 -2.15
CA SER A 178 -6.57 -9.90 -0.92
C SER A 178 -5.54 -8.78 -1.12
N ILE A 179 -4.81 -8.81 -2.25
CA ILE A 179 -3.87 -7.74 -2.64
C ILE A 179 -4.59 -6.40 -2.68
N VAL A 180 -5.70 -6.29 -3.42
CA VAL A 180 -6.40 -5.00 -3.60
C VAL A 180 -6.85 -4.45 -2.25
N TRP A 181 -7.39 -5.29 -1.37
CA TRP A 181 -7.83 -4.85 -0.04
C TRP A 181 -6.69 -4.41 0.86
N ILE A 182 -5.57 -5.14 0.88
CA ILE A 182 -4.40 -4.74 1.66
C ILE A 182 -3.84 -3.42 1.13
N PHE A 183 -3.70 -3.29 -0.19
CA PHE A 183 -3.20 -2.08 -0.83
C PHE A 183 -4.08 -0.87 -0.52
N LEU A 184 -5.39 -0.98 -0.72
CA LEU A 184 -6.32 0.11 -0.43
C LEU A 184 -6.29 0.51 1.05
N ALA A 185 -6.29 -0.46 1.95
CA ALA A 185 -6.27 -0.20 3.39
C ALA A 185 -4.98 0.52 3.84
N LEU A 186 -3.82 -0.01 3.44
CA LEU A 186 -2.52 0.52 3.85
C LEU A 186 -2.19 1.85 3.17
N PHE A 187 -2.56 2.02 1.90
CA PHE A 187 -2.35 3.28 1.18
C PHE A 187 -3.18 4.41 1.81
N ASN A 188 -4.46 4.15 2.10
CA ASN A 188 -5.30 5.12 2.81
C ASN A 188 -4.79 5.39 4.23
N TYR A 189 -4.30 4.37 4.94
CA TYR A 189 -3.71 4.56 6.27
C TYR A 189 -2.48 5.46 6.24
N ILE A 190 -1.57 5.30 5.26
CA ILE A 190 -0.40 6.20 5.10
C ILE A 190 -0.88 7.64 4.90
N ILE A 191 -1.89 7.86 4.04
CA ILE A 191 -2.43 9.19 3.78
C ILE A 191 -3.00 9.79 5.06
N ASP A 192 -3.84 9.05 5.77
CA ASP A 192 -4.55 9.53 6.95
C ASP A 192 -3.58 9.78 8.14
N VAL A 193 -2.51 8.99 8.28
CA VAL A 193 -1.50 9.17 9.35
C VAL A 193 -0.51 10.28 9.03
N TYR A 194 -0.09 10.42 7.77
CA TYR A 194 0.98 11.33 7.34
C TYR A 194 0.48 12.49 6.49
N LEU A 195 -0.74 12.99 6.73
CA LEU A 195 -1.42 14.04 5.94
C LEU A 195 -0.49 15.12 5.32
N PHE A 196 0.38 15.74 6.12
CA PHE A 196 1.27 16.82 5.67
C PHE A 196 2.44 16.37 4.78
N VAL A 197 2.82 15.10 4.86
CA VAL A 197 3.93 14.50 4.11
C VAL A 197 3.50 13.26 3.31
N ALA A 198 2.20 13.10 3.08
CA ALA A 198 1.61 11.89 2.51
C ALA A 198 2.18 11.59 1.11
N ALA A 199 2.31 12.62 0.27
CA ALA A 199 2.90 12.48 -1.06
C ALA A 199 4.35 11.95 -1.01
N SER A 200 5.16 12.46 -0.07
CA SER A 200 6.54 11.99 0.12
C SER A 200 6.61 10.59 0.72
N ALA A 201 5.75 10.27 1.68
CA ALA A 201 5.68 8.92 2.27
C ALA A 201 5.29 7.88 1.22
N LEU A 202 4.28 8.20 0.39
CA LEU A 202 3.82 7.33 -0.69
C LEU A 202 4.83 7.19 -1.83
N SER A 203 5.57 8.25 -2.16
CA SER A 203 6.61 8.17 -3.19
C SER A 203 7.76 7.27 -2.74
N ALA A 204 8.25 7.43 -1.50
CA ALA A 204 9.28 6.55 -0.93
C ALA A 204 8.81 5.09 -0.93
N SER A 205 7.58 4.86 -0.46
CA SER A 205 6.98 3.53 -0.42
C SER A 205 6.86 2.92 -1.82
N THR A 206 6.51 3.72 -2.82
CA THR A 206 6.43 3.28 -4.22
C THR A 206 7.79 2.90 -4.78
N VAL A 207 8.87 3.63 -4.46
CA VAL A 207 10.21 3.27 -4.91
C VAL A 207 10.66 1.94 -4.32
N VAL A 208 10.54 1.75 -3.01
CA VAL A 208 10.92 0.49 -2.35
C VAL A 208 10.10 -0.68 -2.89
N ARG A 209 8.80 -0.45 -3.11
CA ARG A 209 7.90 -1.43 -3.71
C ARG A 209 8.33 -1.82 -5.13
N SER A 210 8.67 -0.84 -5.97
CA SER A 210 9.17 -1.09 -7.33
C SER A 210 10.49 -1.85 -7.33
N ILE A 211 11.38 -1.57 -6.38
CA ILE A 211 12.62 -2.35 -6.19
C ILE A 211 12.29 -3.82 -5.92
N PHE A 212 11.35 -4.11 -5.02
CA PHE A 212 10.92 -5.49 -4.76
C PHE A 212 10.30 -6.14 -6.00
N GLY A 213 9.45 -5.41 -6.74
CA GLY A 213 8.89 -5.88 -8.01
C GLY A 213 9.95 -6.22 -9.07
N ALA A 214 11.06 -5.50 -9.10
CA ALA A 214 12.18 -5.76 -10.00
C ALA A 214 13.09 -6.91 -9.51
N VAL A 215 13.33 -7.01 -8.20
CA VAL A 215 14.26 -7.99 -7.63
C VAL A 215 13.66 -9.39 -7.56
N PHE A 216 12.36 -9.49 -7.26
CA PHE A 216 11.69 -10.77 -7.03
C PHE A 216 11.77 -11.74 -8.23
N PRO A 217 11.48 -11.30 -9.47
CA PRO A 217 11.65 -12.14 -10.66
C PRO A 217 13.08 -12.65 -10.87
N LEU A 218 14.11 -11.90 -10.46
CA LEU A 218 15.52 -12.28 -10.68
C LEU A 218 15.89 -13.62 -10.04
N PHE A 219 15.25 -13.97 -8.91
CA PHE A 219 15.43 -15.25 -8.24
C PHE A 219 14.22 -16.19 -8.41
N GLY A 220 13.12 -15.72 -9.00
CA GLY A 220 11.87 -16.45 -9.11
C GLY A 220 12.04 -17.80 -9.82
N THR A 221 12.58 -17.80 -11.04
CA THR A 221 12.79 -19.04 -11.80
C THR A 221 13.64 -20.05 -11.03
N GLN A 222 14.72 -19.59 -10.39
CA GLN A 222 15.65 -20.45 -9.63
C GLN A 222 14.98 -21.04 -8.39
N MET A 223 14.17 -20.23 -7.69
CA MET A 223 13.40 -20.65 -6.53
C MET A 223 12.40 -21.75 -6.90
N TYR A 224 11.61 -21.54 -7.95
CA TYR A 224 10.60 -22.50 -8.41
C TYR A 224 11.20 -23.78 -8.98
N VAL A 225 12.38 -23.72 -9.62
CA VAL A 225 13.08 -24.91 -10.12
C VAL A 225 13.69 -25.75 -8.99
N LYS A 226 14.30 -25.12 -7.97
CA LYS A 226 14.98 -25.85 -6.88
C LYS A 226 14.02 -26.39 -5.82
N LEU A 227 13.01 -25.60 -5.44
CA LEU A 227 12.06 -25.97 -4.38
C LEU A 227 10.84 -26.71 -4.94
N GLY A 228 10.56 -26.56 -6.24
CA GLY A 228 9.29 -26.94 -6.82
C GLY A 228 8.18 -25.93 -6.51
N PRO A 229 7.07 -25.96 -7.25
CA PRO A 229 6.00 -24.97 -7.14
C PRO A 229 5.30 -24.99 -5.77
N GLU A 230 5.18 -26.17 -5.14
CA GLU A 230 4.57 -26.35 -3.83
C GLU A 230 5.33 -25.63 -2.73
N TRP A 231 6.62 -25.94 -2.57
CA TRP A 231 7.44 -25.35 -1.51
C TRP A 231 7.80 -23.90 -1.79
N ALA A 232 8.03 -23.53 -3.06
CA ALA A 232 8.25 -22.14 -3.44
C ALA A 232 7.05 -21.25 -3.05
N SER A 233 5.83 -21.70 -3.35
CA SER A 233 4.60 -20.97 -3.01
C SER A 233 4.29 -21.02 -1.52
N SER A 234 4.55 -22.14 -0.84
CA SER A 234 4.37 -22.27 0.61
C SER A 234 5.33 -21.38 1.38
N LEU A 235 6.58 -21.22 0.92
CA LEU A 235 7.54 -20.30 1.52
C LEU A 235 7.02 -18.86 1.49
N LEU A 236 6.49 -18.41 0.35
CA LEU A 236 5.84 -17.09 0.25
C LEU A 236 4.61 -17.01 1.16
N GLY A 237 3.84 -18.09 1.26
CA GLY A 237 2.71 -18.21 2.19
C GLY A 237 3.10 -18.05 3.66
N PHE A 238 4.21 -18.65 4.09
CA PHE A 238 4.75 -18.51 5.45
C PHE A 238 5.27 -17.10 5.73
N ILE A 239 6.00 -16.50 4.78
CA ILE A 239 6.44 -15.10 4.92
C ILE A 239 5.23 -14.17 5.00
N SER A 240 4.23 -14.36 4.14
CA SER A 240 2.96 -13.65 4.20
C SER A 240 2.26 -13.82 5.55
N LEU A 241 2.26 -15.04 6.10
CA LEU A 241 1.66 -15.33 7.40
C LEU A 241 2.38 -14.58 8.52
N ALA A 242 3.72 -14.54 8.49
CA ALA A 242 4.53 -13.78 9.44
C ALA A 242 4.29 -12.26 9.36
N MET A 243 3.91 -11.74 8.19
CA MET A 243 3.57 -10.33 7.98
C MET A 243 2.11 -10.00 8.29
N THR A 244 1.24 -11.00 8.36
CA THR A 244 -0.21 -10.84 8.64
C THR A 244 -0.50 -10.10 9.96
N PRO A 245 0.28 -10.25 11.05
CA PRO A 245 0.08 -9.48 12.28
C PRO A 245 0.30 -7.97 12.14
N ILE A 246 0.98 -7.47 11.09
CA ILE A 246 1.35 -6.06 10.96
C ILE A 246 0.11 -5.13 11.05
N PRO A 247 -0.97 -5.31 10.24
CA PRO A 247 -2.20 -4.54 10.39
C PRO A 247 -2.84 -4.63 11.77
N PHE A 248 -2.78 -5.78 12.45
CA PHE A 248 -3.37 -5.97 13.78
C PHE A 248 -2.61 -5.20 14.85
N ILE A 249 -1.28 -5.24 14.79
CA ILE A 249 -0.39 -4.50 15.69
C ILE A 249 -0.59 -2.99 15.48
N LEU A 250 -0.65 -2.53 14.22
CA LEU A 250 -0.90 -1.13 13.90
C LEU A 250 -2.31 -0.68 14.32
N ALA A 251 -3.32 -1.53 14.22
CA ALA A 251 -4.66 -1.19 14.70
C ALA A 251 -4.73 -1.03 16.23
N LYS A 252 -3.93 -1.81 16.99
CA LYS A 252 -3.91 -1.76 18.46
C LYS A 252 -2.98 -0.69 19.01
N TYR A 253 -1.78 -0.56 18.44
CA TYR A 253 -0.71 0.32 18.93
C TYR A 253 -0.51 1.58 18.08
N GLY A 254 -1.28 1.75 17.00
CA GLY A 254 -1.26 2.93 16.12
C GLY A 254 -1.32 4.25 16.87
N PRO A 255 -2.26 4.46 17.82
CA PRO A 255 -2.34 5.71 18.58
C PRO A 255 -1.06 5.99 19.40
N THR A 256 -0.49 4.96 20.04
CA THR A 256 0.75 5.09 20.83
C THR A 256 1.96 5.36 19.96
N LEU A 257 2.04 4.71 18.80
CA LEU A 257 3.12 4.90 17.83
C LEU A 257 3.04 6.28 17.17
N ARG A 258 1.82 6.75 16.84
CA ARG A 258 1.58 8.09 16.31
C ARG A 258 1.88 9.19 17.31
N ALA A 259 1.59 8.99 18.59
CA ALA A 259 1.94 9.95 19.64
C ALA A 259 3.46 10.16 19.79
N LYS A 260 4.28 9.19 19.35
CA LYS A 260 5.75 9.26 19.35
C LYS A 260 6.34 9.69 18.01
N SER A 261 5.52 9.79 16.96
CA SER A 261 5.94 10.14 15.60
C SER A 261 6.19 11.65 15.50
N LYS A 262 7.25 12.04 14.79
CA LYS A 262 7.59 13.44 14.55
C LYS A 262 6.81 14.02 13.36
N TYR A 263 6.29 13.15 12.50
CA TYR A 263 5.67 13.50 11.22
C TYR A 263 4.16 13.19 11.15
N ALA A 264 3.58 12.54 12.16
CA ALA A 264 2.14 12.36 12.29
C ALA A 264 1.51 13.57 13.01
N PRO A 265 0.33 14.07 12.59
CA PRO A 265 -0.40 15.07 13.36
C PRO A 265 -0.80 14.46 14.71
N SER A 266 -0.22 14.96 15.81
CA SER A 266 -0.60 14.59 17.16
C SER A 266 -1.88 15.36 17.54
N LEU A 267 -3.04 14.80 17.20
CA LEU A 267 -4.26 15.18 17.92
C LEU A 267 -4.21 14.59 19.34
N PRO A 268 -4.60 15.34 20.38
CA PRO A 268 -4.61 14.84 21.74
C PRO A 268 -5.52 13.61 21.87
N PRO A 269 -5.18 12.64 22.76
CA PRO A 269 -5.92 11.40 22.89
C PRO A 269 -7.38 11.66 23.33
N LEU A 270 -8.34 11.09 22.60
CA LEU A 270 -9.76 11.13 22.91
C LEU A 270 -10.04 10.49 24.28
N LYS A 271 -10.68 11.25 25.18
CA LYS A 271 -11.38 10.69 26.34
C LYS A 271 -12.65 10.02 25.82
N LEU A 272 -12.66 8.70 25.76
CA LEU A 272 -13.89 7.92 25.54
C LEU A 272 -14.75 8.06 26.80
N ASN A 273 -15.87 8.79 26.70
CA ASN A 273 -16.91 8.67 27.72
C ASN A 273 -17.64 7.33 27.51
N PRO A 274 -17.86 6.54 28.57
CA PRO A 274 -18.61 5.29 28.46
C PRO A 274 -20.05 5.58 28.01
N PRO A 275 -20.68 4.65 27.25
CA PRO A 275 -22.06 4.78 26.85
C PRO A 275 -22.96 4.84 28.10
N VAL A 276 -23.86 5.82 28.11
CA VAL A 276 -24.98 5.95 29.06
C VAL A 276 -26.07 4.95 28.71
#